data_AF-A0A2V2A2N6-F1
#
_entry.id   AF-A0A2V2A2N6-F1
#
_cell.length_a   1.000
_cell.length_b   1.000
_cell.length_c   1.000
_cell.angle_alpha   90.00
_cell.angle_beta   90.00
_cell.angle_gamma   90.00
#
_symmetry.space_group_name_H-M   'P 1'
#
loop_
_entity.id
_entity.type
_entity.pdbx_description
1 polymer ?
#
loop_
_entity_poly.entity_id
_entity_poly.type
_entity_poly.pdbx_seq_one_letter_code
_entity_poly.pdbx_strand_id
1 'polypeptide(L)'
;MSDSQDSIDNELKIKIPKRARFIAIGWLFTCGVIFSFWLNFSPDNTIHSLSLGDIGAFLSGIFSILAFYGFIEAYLIQSKELKLQRFELKESIKVQQGSEIALKEQSKALEAQLAITEKQFNQYQDELRARVPIFRMLGRPLITVKAMDKEGQTYLIDELDYIKDFSSENVHVNDILDKCSKSIEISFKLNNIAMECYVTDISIVRNDVLGNNRLLTPIKKDGEHNSIGQIDNYQFSFSIFGDDIDKLSVVGNFEYIYKLLSSIVIKISYRGKDISSTVQYLLYYEYGSYCFMELTDKV
;
A
#
# COMPACT_ATOMS: atom_id res chain seq x y z
N MET A 1 0.23 39.17 -13.81
CA MET A 1 -0.70 39.40 -12.68
C MET A 1 -0.26 40.59 -11.80
N SER A 2 0.58 41.52 -12.29
CA SER A 2 1.05 42.70 -11.55
C SER A 2 0.41 44.01 -12.06
N ASP A 3 -0.03 44.06 -13.32
CA ASP A 3 -0.52 45.31 -13.93
C ASP A 3 -1.95 45.70 -13.51
N SER A 4 -2.69 44.81 -12.84
CA SER A 4 -4.06 45.10 -12.38
C SER A 4 -4.10 45.76 -11.01
N GLN A 5 -2.99 45.80 -10.27
CA GLN A 5 -2.96 46.31 -8.90
C GLN A 5 -2.65 47.83 -8.88
N ASP A 6 -1.80 48.29 -9.80
CA ASP A 6 -1.45 49.72 -9.95
C ASP A 6 -2.59 50.57 -10.54
N SER A 7 -3.59 49.96 -11.20
CA SER A 7 -4.78 50.68 -11.67
C SER A 7 -5.80 50.91 -10.56
N ILE A 8 -5.90 49.98 -9.60
CA ILE A 8 -6.83 50.07 -8.46
C ILE A 8 -6.37 51.13 -7.46
N ASP A 9 -5.07 51.18 -7.16
CA ASP A 9 -4.51 52.19 -6.23
C ASP A 9 -4.59 53.63 -6.77
N ASN A 10 -4.64 53.81 -8.09
CA ASN A 10 -4.83 55.13 -8.71
C ASN A 10 -6.31 55.59 -8.74
N GLU A 11 -7.30 54.68 -8.63
CA GLU A 11 -8.72 55.03 -8.55
C GLU A 11 -9.17 55.42 -7.13
N LEU A 12 -8.46 54.97 -6.09
CA LEU A 12 -8.79 55.27 -4.69
C LEU A 12 -8.38 56.67 -4.22
N LYS A 13 -7.75 57.47 -5.09
CA LYS A 13 -7.48 58.89 -4.80
C LYS A 13 -8.80 59.65 -4.85
N ILE A 14 -9.48 59.77 -3.71
CA ILE A 14 -10.74 60.50 -3.53
C ILE A 14 -10.56 61.93 -4.04
N LYS A 15 -10.85 62.11 -5.32
CA LYS A 15 -10.70 63.36 -6.03
C LYS A 15 -11.91 64.19 -5.66
N ILE A 16 -11.79 64.98 -4.59
CA ILE A 16 -12.83 65.92 -4.17
C ILE A 16 -13.32 66.63 -5.44
N PRO A 17 -14.62 66.48 -5.80
CA PRO A 17 -15.09 66.91 -7.09
C PRO A 17 -14.79 68.40 -7.22
N LYS A 18 -14.11 68.80 -8.29
CA LYS A 18 -13.68 70.19 -8.51
C LYS A 18 -14.85 71.17 -8.32
N ARG A 19 -16.06 70.72 -8.67
CA ARG A 19 -17.34 71.43 -8.49
C ARG A 19 -17.66 71.77 -7.04
N ALA A 20 -17.47 70.85 -6.10
CA ALA A 20 -17.74 71.09 -4.67
C ALA A 20 -16.83 72.17 -4.08
N ARG A 21 -15.56 72.24 -4.53
CA ARG A 21 -14.64 73.32 -4.13
C ARG A 21 -15.10 74.69 -4.63
N PHE A 22 -15.53 74.78 -5.88
CA PHE A 22 -16.06 76.03 -6.43
C PHE A 22 -17.36 76.47 -5.75
N ILE A 23 -18.27 75.54 -5.45
CA ILE A 23 -19.51 75.81 -4.72
C ILE A 23 -19.21 76.31 -3.30
N ALA A 24 -18.28 75.66 -2.59
CA ALA A 24 -17.89 76.09 -1.24
C ALA A 24 -17.26 77.48 -1.22
N ILE A 25 -16.35 77.77 -2.17
CA ILE A 25 -15.71 79.09 -2.29
C ILE A 25 -16.75 80.17 -2.65
N GLY A 26 -17.62 79.89 -3.62
CA GLY A 26 -18.68 80.81 -4.02
C GLY A 26 -19.70 81.08 -2.90
N TRP A 27 -20.04 80.06 -2.12
CA TRP A 27 -20.92 80.18 -0.96
C TRP A 27 -20.29 81.02 0.13
N LEU A 28 -19.02 80.77 0.48
CA LEU A 28 -18.28 81.57 1.46
C LEU A 28 -18.17 83.04 1.04
N PHE A 29 -17.91 83.29 -0.25
CA PHE A 29 -17.87 84.65 -0.79
C PHE A 29 -19.24 85.34 -0.66
N THR A 30 -20.32 84.66 -1.05
CA THR A 30 -21.69 85.19 -0.94
C THR A 30 -22.05 85.50 0.52
N CYS A 31 -21.69 84.62 1.46
CA CYS A 31 -21.89 84.82 2.87
C CYS A 31 -21.07 85.99 3.42
N GLY A 32 -19.83 86.15 2.97
CA GLY A 32 -18.97 87.29 3.32
C GLY A 32 -19.57 88.62 2.86
N VAL A 33 -20.13 88.66 1.64
CA VAL A 33 -20.83 89.85 1.13
C VAL A 33 -22.08 90.16 1.95
N ILE A 34 -22.91 89.15 2.26
CA ILE A 34 -24.10 89.32 3.10
C ILE A 34 -23.72 89.83 4.51
N PHE A 35 -22.66 89.27 5.11
CA PHE A 35 -22.17 89.69 6.41
C PHE A 35 -21.63 91.12 6.41
N SER A 36 -20.82 91.48 5.40
CA SER A 36 -20.35 92.86 5.23
C SER A 36 -21.50 93.83 5.00
N PHE A 37 -22.52 93.44 4.24
CA PHE A 37 -23.71 94.26 4.03
C PHE A 37 -24.49 94.46 5.35
N TRP A 38 -24.70 93.39 6.11
CA TRP A 38 -25.34 93.44 7.43
C TRP A 38 -24.58 94.35 8.41
N LEU A 39 -23.24 94.27 8.42
CA LEU A 39 -22.39 95.16 9.23
C LEU A 39 -22.45 96.64 8.80
N ASN A 40 -22.68 96.95 7.53
CA ASN A 40 -22.74 98.33 7.04
C ASN A 40 -24.12 98.97 7.16
N PHE A 41 -25.20 98.17 7.15
CA PHE A 41 -26.58 98.67 7.14
C PHE A 41 -27.32 98.55 8.47
N SER A 42 -26.75 97.92 9.50
CA SER A 42 -27.41 97.86 10.82
C SER A 42 -27.23 99.18 11.58
N PRO A 43 -28.31 99.89 11.92
CA PRO A 43 -28.25 101.24 12.49
C PRO A 43 -27.70 101.34 13.93
N ASP A 44 -27.47 100.21 14.61
CA ASP A 44 -26.94 100.13 15.99
C ASP A 44 -25.51 99.55 16.11
N ASN A 45 -24.76 99.51 15.01
CA ASN A 45 -23.42 98.90 14.97
C ASN A 45 -22.33 99.78 15.61
N THR A 46 -22.33 99.87 16.94
CA THR A 46 -21.08 100.02 17.69
C THR A 46 -20.46 98.64 17.82
N ILE A 47 -19.20 98.48 17.40
CA ILE A 47 -18.43 97.22 17.43
C ILE A 47 -18.43 96.56 18.85
N HIS A 48 -18.80 97.32 19.88
CA HIS A 48 -18.91 96.87 21.26
C HIS A 48 -20.21 96.14 21.64
N SER A 49 -21.25 96.09 20.80
CA SER A 49 -22.52 95.41 21.11
C SER A 49 -22.71 94.04 20.42
N LEU A 50 -21.77 93.61 19.58
CA LEU A 50 -21.88 92.32 18.89
C LEU A 50 -21.70 91.17 19.89
N SER A 51 -22.79 90.48 20.22
CA SER A 51 -22.74 89.29 21.06
C SER A 51 -22.03 88.16 20.32
N LEU A 52 -21.14 87.44 21.01
CA LEU A 52 -20.48 86.25 20.48
C LEU A 52 -21.53 85.20 20.01
N GLY A 53 -22.72 85.22 20.61
CA GLY A 53 -23.84 84.37 20.20
C GLY A 53 -24.35 84.65 18.79
N ASP A 54 -24.40 85.91 18.35
CA ASP A 54 -24.92 86.28 17.03
C ASP A 54 -23.95 85.89 15.91
N ILE A 55 -22.64 86.04 16.17
CA ILE A 55 -21.57 85.53 15.28
C ILE A 55 -21.66 84.01 15.19
N GLY A 56 -21.87 83.33 16.32
CA GLY A 56 -22.04 81.88 16.37
C GLY A 56 -23.27 81.41 15.59
N ALA A 57 -24.41 82.10 15.70
CA ALA A 57 -25.64 81.79 14.97
C ALA A 57 -25.46 81.96 13.46
N PHE A 58 -24.79 83.05 13.03
CA PHE A 58 -24.48 83.28 11.62
C PHE A 58 -23.55 82.21 11.04
N LEU A 59 -22.44 81.92 11.74
CA LEU A 59 -21.51 80.86 11.33
C LEU A 59 -22.19 79.49 11.29
N SER A 60 -23.04 79.17 12.28
CA SER A 60 -23.81 77.94 12.33
C SER A 60 -24.73 77.79 11.10
N GLY A 61 -25.43 78.85 10.70
CA GLY A 61 -26.26 78.85 9.50
C GLY A 61 -25.48 78.55 8.22
N ILE A 62 -24.31 79.19 8.05
CA ILE A 62 -23.42 78.99 6.88
C ILE A 62 -22.90 77.55 6.84
N PHE A 63 -22.39 77.05 7.97
CA PHE A 63 -21.82 75.71 8.04
C PHE A 63 -22.89 74.62 7.94
N SER A 64 -24.14 74.87 8.36
CA SER A 64 -25.23 73.90 8.27
C SER A 64 -25.55 73.51 6.82
N ILE A 65 -25.63 74.48 5.90
CA ILE A 65 -25.91 74.20 4.47
C ILE A 65 -24.71 73.48 3.82
N LEU A 66 -23.49 73.90 4.16
CA LEU A 66 -22.28 73.26 3.65
C LEU A 66 -22.14 71.82 4.15
N ALA A 67 -22.46 71.57 5.43
CA ALA A 67 -22.48 70.23 6.01
C ALA A 67 -23.55 69.35 5.36
N PHE A 68 -24.74 69.90 5.08
CA PHE A 68 -25.81 69.17 4.38
C PHE A 68 -25.40 68.79 2.95
N TYR A 69 -24.76 69.69 2.21
CA TYR A 69 -24.22 69.36 0.88
C TYR A 69 -23.14 68.27 0.97
N GLY A 70 -22.23 68.38 1.95
CA GLY A 70 -21.22 67.36 2.21
C GLY A 70 -21.83 65.99 2.52
N PHE A 71 -22.93 65.96 3.28
CA PHE A 71 -23.67 64.73 3.58
C PHE A 71 -24.29 64.10 2.34
N ILE A 72 -24.91 64.89 1.44
CA ILE A 72 -25.50 64.38 0.19
C ILE A 72 -24.42 63.77 -0.71
N GLU A 73 -23.29 64.46 -0.90
CA GLU A 73 -22.16 63.94 -1.69
C GLU A 73 -21.61 62.64 -1.09
N ALA A 74 -21.40 62.60 0.22
CA ALA A 74 -20.93 61.40 0.91
C ALA A 74 -21.92 60.23 0.72
N TYR A 75 -23.22 60.48 0.85
CA TYR A 75 -24.27 59.47 0.63
C TYR A 75 -24.28 58.95 -0.81
N LEU A 76 -24.08 59.82 -1.82
CA LEU A 76 -24.01 59.41 -3.22
C LEU A 76 -22.75 58.58 -3.52
N ILE A 77 -21.60 58.93 -2.93
CA ILE A 77 -20.36 58.17 -3.06
C ILE A 77 -20.54 56.79 -2.42
N GLN A 78 -21.02 56.72 -1.18
CA GLN A 78 -21.26 55.47 -0.47
C GLN A 78 -22.28 54.58 -1.20
N SER A 79 -23.32 55.17 -1.78
CA SER A 79 -24.31 54.44 -2.59
C SER A 79 -23.72 53.83 -3.86
N LYS A 80 -22.76 54.51 -4.50
CA LYS A 80 -22.03 53.97 -5.67
C LYS A 80 -21.09 52.85 -5.26
N GLU A 81 -20.37 53.02 -4.16
CA GLU A 81 -19.46 52.00 -3.61
C GLU A 81 -20.22 50.72 -3.24
N LEU A 82 -21.37 50.83 -2.56
CA LEU A 82 -22.22 49.68 -2.24
C LEU A 82 -22.74 48.96 -3.50
N LYS A 83 -23.03 49.69 -4.58
CA LYS A 83 -23.43 49.07 -5.86
C LYS A 83 -22.26 48.33 -6.50
N LEU A 84 -21.06 48.89 -6.44
CA LEU A 84 -19.85 48.27 -6.97
C LEU A 84 -19.51 46.99 -6.19
N GLN A 85 -19.52 47.05 -4.85
CA GLN A 85 -19.29 45.88 -3.99
C GLN A 85 -20.30 44.76 -4.25
N ARG A 86 -21.58 45.08 -4.51
CA ARG A 86 -22.59 44.08 -4.89
C ARG A 86 -22.28 43.42 -6.23
N PHE A 87 -21.73 44.19 -7.17
CA PHE A 87 -21.34 43.66 -8.48
C PHE A 87 -20.13 42.73 -8.34
N GLU A 88 -19.09 43.16 -7.64
CA GLU A 88 -17.90 42.35 -7.35
C GLU A 88 -18.25 41.07 -6.59
N LEU A 89 -19.14 41.15 -5.59
CA LEU A 89 -19.60 39.98 -4.85
C LEU A 89 -20.34 38.99 -5.76
N LYS A 90 -21.19 39.49 -6.66
CA LYS A 90 -21.91 38.64 -7.62
C LYS A 90 -20.95 37.95 -8.59
N GLU A 91 -19.93 38.65 -9.04
CA GLU A 91 -18.89 38.09 -9.90
C GLU A 91 -18.04 37.06 -9.14
N SER A 92 -17.66 37.34 -7.89
CA SER A 92 -16.95 36.41 -7.01
C SER A 92 -17.73 35.12 -6.79
N ILE A 93 -19.04 35.22 -6.52
CA ILE A 93 -19.92 34.04 -6.39
C ILE A 93 -19.92 33.22 -7.69
N LYS A 94 -19.99 33.87 -8.85
CA LYS A 94 -19.97 33.17 -10.14
C LYS A 94 -18.64 32.44 -10.37
N VAL A 95 -17.52 33.06 -10.00
CA VAL A 95 -16.19 32.42 -10.07
C VAL A 95 -16.12 31.24 -9.11
N GLN A 96 -16.57 31.39 -7.87
CA GLN A 96 -16.59 30.30 -6.87
C GLN A 96 -17.45 29.12 -7.31
N GLN A 97 -18.63 29.37 -7.89
CA GLN A 97 -19.48 28.32 -8.48
C GLN A 97 -18.78 27.59 -9.62
N GLY A 98 -18.06 28.33 -10.49
CA GLY A 98 -17.23 27.73 -11.53
C GLY A 98 -16.12 26.85 -10.96
N SER A 99 -15.46 27.30 -9.89
CA SER A 99 -14.43 26.52 -9.18
C SER A 99 -15.01 25.27 -8.53
N GLU A 100 -16.20 25.34 -7.93
CA GLU A 100 -16.88 24.17 -7.34
C GLU A 100 -17.18 23.10 -8.39
N ILE A 101 -17.67 23.52 -9.57
CA ILE A 101 -17.94 22.60 -10.69
C ILE A 101 -16.65 21.94 -11.17
N ALA A 102 -15.58 22.73 -11.37
CA ALA A 102 -14.29 22.21 -11.81
C ALA A 102 -13.68 21.25 -10.78
N LEU A 103 -13.77 21.56 -9.48
CA LEU A 103 -13.31 20.69 -8.40
C LEU A 103 -14.11 19.38 -8.34
N LYS A 104 -15.43 19.45 -8.54
CA LYS A 104 -16.28 18.27 -8.61
C LYS A 104 -15.92 17.37 -9.79
N GLU A 105 -15.60 17.95 -10.94
CA GLU A 105 -15.17 17.22 -12.12
C GLU A 105 -13.78 16.59 -11.94
N GLN A 106 -12.83 17.32 -11.34
CA GLN A 106 -11.52 16.78 -10.95
C GLN A 106 -11.65 15.64 -9.94
N SER A 107 -12.52 15.78 -8.94
CA SER A 107 -12.77 14.73 -7.94
C SER A 107 -13.31 13.45 -8.59
N LYS A 108 -14.23 13.57 -9.56
CA LYS A 108 -14.72 12.41 -10.32
C LYS A 108 -13.63 11.76 -11.18
N ALA A 109 -12.79 12.56 -11.82
CA ALA A 109 -11.67 12.05 -12.60
C ALA A 109 -10.67 11.29 -11.71
N LEU A 110 -10.38 11.79 -10.51
CA LEU A 110 -9.53 11.12 -9.53
C LEU A 110 -10.15 9.81 -9.03
N GLU A 111 -11.45 9.78 -8.75
CA GLU A 111 -12.17 8.56 -8.36
C GLU A 111 -12.07 7.47 -9.46
N ALA A 112 -12.25 7.87 -10.72
CA ALA A 112 -12.09 6.96 -11.86
C ALA A 112 -10.64 6.45 -12.00
N GLN A 113 -9.64 7.30 -11.78
CA GLN A 113 -8.23 6.89 -11.77
C GLN A 113 -7.94 5.89 -10.65
N LEU A 114 -8.44 6.13 -9.43
CA LEU A 114 -8.28 5.22 -8.31
C LEU A 114 -8.90 3.85 -8.60
N ALA A 115 -10.09 3.81 -9.20
CA ALA A 115 -10.73 2.55 -9.59
C ALA A 115 -9.93 1.76 -10.65
N ILE A 116 -9.25 2.45 -11.57
CA ILE A 116 -8.35 1.82 -12.55
C ILE A 116 -7.10 1.29 -11.87
N THR A 117 -6.47 2.07 -10.99
CA THR A 117 -5.28 1.66 -10.25
C THR A 117 -5.57 0.46 -9.35
N GLU A 118 -6.72 0.44 -8.68
CA GLU A 118 -7.16 -0.70 -7.86
C GLU A 118 -7.30 -1.97 -8.72
N LYS A 119 -7.93 -1.87 -9.90
CA LYS A 119 -8.03 -3.00 -10.84
C LYS A 119 -6.67 -3.51 -11.30
N GLN A 120 -5.75 -2.60 -11.64
CA GLN A 120 -4.39 -2.97 -12.04
C GLN A 120 -3.63 -3.65 -10.90
N PHE A 121 -3.79 -3.16 -9.67
CA PHE A 121 -3.16 -3.76 -8.50
C PHE A 121 -3.71 -5.16 -8.21
N ASN A 122 -5.02 -5.36 -8.32
CA ASN A 122 -5.64 -6.68 -8.15
C ASN A 122 -5.18 -7.66 -9.24
N GLN A 123 -5.13 -7.22 -10.50
CA GLN A 123 -4.58 -8.03 -11.60
C GLN A 123 -3.12 -8.42 -11.34
N TYR A 124 -2.31 -7.48 -10.87
CA TYR A 124 -0.93 -7.74 -10.50
C TYR A 124 -0.82 -8.77 -9.36
N GLN A 125 -1.68 -8.68 -8.33
CA GLN A 125 -1.73 -9.67 -7.26
C GLN A 125 -2.13 -11.06 -7.78
N ASP A 126 -3.12 -11.12 -8.67
CA ASP A 126 -3.56 -12.39 -9.26
C ASP A 126 -2.47 -13.00 -10.15
N GLU A 127 -1.74 -12.18 -10.91
CA GLU A 127 -0.54 -12.61 -11.61
C GLU A 127 0.54 -13.12 -10.66
N LEU A 128 0.80 -12.44 -9.56
CA LEU A 128 1.77 -12.89 -8.55
C LEU A 128 1.36 -14.22 -7.93
N ARG A 129 0.07 -14.41 -7.64
CA ARG A 129 -0.47 -15.68 -7.13
C ARG A 129 -0.34 -16.80 -8.16
N ALA A 130 -0.61 -16.51 -9.43
CA ALA A 130 -0.42 -17.46 -10.52
C ALA A 130 1.06 -17.82 -10.77
N ARG A 131 2.00 -16.99 -10.30
CA ARG A 131 3.44 -17.20 -10.37
C ARG A 131 4.02 -17.97 -9.17
N VAL A 132 3.20 -18.41 -8.22
CA VAL A 132 3.70 -19.31 -7.16
C VAL A 132 3.84 -20.71 -7.76
N PRO A 133 5.01 -21.35 -7.71
CA PRO A 133 5.17 -22.67 -8.28
C PRO A 133 4.37 -23.70 -7.48
N ILE A 134 3.68 -24.54 -8.23
CA ILE A 134 2.84 -25.60 -7.68
C ILE A 134 3.60 -26.89 -7.87
N PHE A 135 4.27 -27.30 -6.79
CA PHE A 135 4.97 -28.56 -6.70
C PHE A 135 3.96 -29.66 -6.38
N ARG A 136 3.73 -30.57 -7.33
CA ARG A 136 2.89 -31.74 -7.12
C ARG A 136 3.76 -32.99 -7.03
N MET A 137 3.69 -33.68 -5.91
CA MET A 137 4.29 -35.01 -5.79
C MET A 137 3.52 -35.99 -6.69
N LEU A 138 4.25 -36.72 -7.53
CA LEU A 138 3.70 -37.69 -8.47
C LEU A 138 3.82 -39.10 -7.90
N GLY A 139 2.69 -39.76 -7.72
CA GLY A 139 2.62 -41.14 -7.27
C GLY A 139 2.97 -41.30 -5.79
N ARG A 140 3.22 -42.55 -5.41
CA ARG A 140 3.63 -42.93 -4.05
C ARG A 140 5.16 -42.86 -3.95
N PRO A 141 5.71 -42.41 -2.80
CA PRO A 141 7.14 -42.52 -2.58
C PRO A 141 7.52 -44.01 -2.51
N LEU A 142 8.54 -44.39 -3.26
CA LEU A 142 9.15 -45.71 -3.18
C LEU A 142 10.10 -45.72 -2.00
N ILE A 143 9.89 -46.63 -1.05
CA ILE A 143 10.72 -46.76 0.13
C ILE A 143 11.42 -48.11 0.07
N THR A 144 12.74 -48.07 -0.07
CA THR A 144 13.58 -49.28 -0.13
C THR A 144 14.49 -49.33 1.09
N VAL A 145 14.64 -50.53 1.65
CA VAL A 145 15.63 -50.76 2.70
C VAL A 145 16.84 -51.42 2.07
N LYS A 146 18.01 -50.80 2.25
CA LYS A 146 19.28 -51.25 1.70
C LYS A 146 20.23 -51.60 2.83
N ALA A 147 20.86 -52.77 2.76
CA ALA A 147 22.04 -53.12 3.57
C ALA A 147 23.29 -52.85 2.75
N MET A 148 24.31 -52.26 3.36
CA MET A 148 25.64 -52.13 2.77
C MET A 148 26.64 -52.89 3.62
N ASP A 149 27.36 -53.83 3.00
CA ASP A 149 28.43 -54.55 3.67
C ASP A 149 29.69 -53.69 3.84
N LYS A 150 30.70 -54.25 4.52
CA LYS A 150 31.99 -53.57 4.74
C LYS A 150 32.79 -53.33 3.46
N GLU A 151 32.47 -54.06 2.39
CA GLU A 151 33.11 -53.93 1.07
C GLU A 151 32.39 -52.90 0.19
N GLY A 152 31.28 -52.32 0.67
CA GLY A 152 30.48 -51.32 -0.03
C GLY A 152 29.45 -51.92 -0.98
N GLN A 153 29.27 -53.24 -1.01
CA GLN A 153 28.20 -53.87 -1.80
C GLN A 153 26.86 -53.59 -1.16
N THR A 154 25.90 -53.17 -1.98
CA THR A 154 24.54 -52.82 -1.55
C THR A 154 23.59 -53.95 -1.87
N TYR A 155 22.93 -54.47 -0.85
CA TYR A 155 21.89 -55.49 -0.94
C TYR A 155 20.53 -54.82 -0.71
N LEU A 156 19.62 -54.99 -1.66
CA LEU A 156 18.23 -54.56 -1.49
C LEU A 156 17.54 -55.60 -0.59
N ILE A 157 17.13 -55.17 0.60
CA ILE A 157 16.50 -56.05 1.59
C ILE A 157 15.03 -56.19 1.25
N ASP A 158 14.35 -55.07 1.02
CA ASP A 158 12.91 -55.08 0.76
C ASP A 158 12.40 -53.75 0.17
N GLU A 159 11.26 -53.83 -0.50
CA GLU A 159 10.39 -52.70 -0.81
C GLU A 159 9.27 -52.65 0.23
N LEU A 160 9.23 -51.59 1.03
CA LEU A 160 8.33 -51.48 2.20
C LEU A 160 6.83 -51.57 1.85
N ASP A 161 6.48 -51.37 0.59
CA ASP A 161 5.11 -51.47 0.08
C ASP A 161 4.58 -52.93 0.00
N TYR A 162 5.45 -53.94 0.06
CA TYR A 162 5.07 -55.37 -0.09
C TYR A 162 5.20 -56.21 1.18
N ILE A 163 5.50 -55.59 2.32
CA ILE A 163 5.83 -56.30 3.57
C ILE A 163 4.57 -56.74 4.33
N LYS A 164 3.86 -57.73 3.79
CA LYS A 164 2.93 -58.54 4.58
C LYS A 164 3.36 -60.00 4.74
N ASP A 165 4.30 -60.51 3.93
CA ASP A 165 4.52 -61.96 3.82
C ASP A 165 5.98 -62.45 4.00
N PHE A 166 6.87 -61.67 4.63
CA PHE A 166 8.21 -62.17 4.98
C PHE A 166 8.16 -63.11 6.21
N SER A 167 7.62 -64.32 6.02
CA SER A 167 7.71 -65.40 7.00
C SER A 167 8.93 -66.30 6.74
N SER A 168 9.96 -66.10 7.56
CA SER A 168 10.84 -67.12 8.18
C SER A 168 11.75 -68.08 7.39
N GLU A 169 11.81 -68.13 6.05
CA GLU A 169 12.55 -69.25 5.40
C GLU A 169 14.02 -69.04 5.00
N ASN A 170 14.64 -67.87 5.16
CA ASN A 170 16.04 -67.65 4.75
C ASN A 170 17.00 -67.34 5.92
N VAL A 171 17.39 -68.38 6.67
CA VAL A 171 18.30 -68.31 7.84
C VAL A 171 19.69 -67.75 7.48
N HIS A 172 20.18 -67.94 6.24
CA HIS A 172 21.50 -67.45 5.83
C HIS A 172 21.58 -65.93 5.61
N VAL A 173 20.45 -65.24 5.45
CA VAL A 173 20.44 -63.79 5.21
C VAL A 173 20.61 -63.00 6.51
N ASN A 174 20.18 -63.56 7.65
CA ASN A 174 20.26 -62.91 8.96
C ASN A 174 21.71 -62.69 9.42
N ASP A 175 22.60 -63.66 9.21
CA ASP A 175 24.01 -63.56 9.63
C ASP A 175 24.79 -62.47 8.87
N ILE A 176 24.40 -62.20 7.63
CA ILE A 176 24.99 -61.15 6.79
C ILE A 176 24.43 -59.78 7.20
N LEU A 177 23.13 -59.69 7.46
CA LEU A 177 22.44 -58.47 7.87
C LEU A 177 22.96 -57.90 9.20
N ASP A 178 23.38 -58.74 10.13
CA ASP A 178 23.92 -58.30 11.43
C ASP A 178 25.28 -57.59 11.32
N LYS A 179 25.99 -57.75 10.20
CA LYS A 179 27.30 -57.10 9.96
C LYS A 179 27.24 -55.97 8.95
N CYS A 180 26.08 -55.72 8.35
CA CYS A 180 25.87 -54.67 7.35
C CYS A 180 25.32 -53.41 8.00
N SER A 181 25.75 -52.26 7.48
CA SER A 181 25.09 -50.98 7.80
C SER A 181 23.75 -50.91 7.07
N LYS A 182 22.68 -50.56 7.78
CA LYS A 182 21.33 -50.46 7.19
C LYS A 182 21.01 -49.01 6.84
N SER A 183 20.35 -48.82 5.70
CA SER A 183 19.88 -47.51 5.25
C SER A 183 18.47 -47.63 4.67
N ILE A 184 17.67 -46.59 4.88
CA ILE A 184 16.33 -46.48 4.28
C ILE A 184 16.43 -45.44 3.17
N GLU A 185 16.25 -45.84 1.92
CA GLU A 185 16.17 -44.93 0.80
C GLU A 185 14.71 -44.62 0.47
N ILE A 186 14.37 -43.35 0.41
CA ILE A 186 13.04 -42.87 0.03
C ILE A 186 13.19 -42.11 -1.28
N SER A 187 12.49 -42.57 -2.30
CA SER A 187 12.49 -42.00 -3.65
C SER A 187 11.10 -41.48 -4.00
N PHE A 188 11.02 -40.27 -4.53
CA PHE A 188 9.76 -39.68 -4.97
C PHE A 188 9.95 -38.86 -6.24
N LYS A 189 8.86 -38.72 -6.99
CA LYS A 189 8.80 -37.86 -8.16
C LYS A 189 8.08 -36.57 -7.80
N LEU A 190 8.65 -35.45 -8.19
CA LEU A 190 8.10 -34.13 -8.01
C LEU A 190 7.89 -33.51 -9.38
N ASN A 191 6.70 -32.99 -9.62
CA ASN A 191 6.37 -32.28 -10.83
C ASN A 191 6.14 -30.80 -10.50
N ASN A 192 6.88 -29.91 -11.17
CA ASN A 192 6.55 -28.51 -11.15
C ASN A 192 5.51 -28.21 -12.24
N ILE A 193 4.26 -27.97 -11.82
CA ILE A 193 3.13 -27.74 -12.73
C ILE A 193 3.00 -26.25 -13.11
N ALA A 194 3.66 -25.34 -12.38
CA ALA A 194 3.51 -23.91 -12.59
C ALA A 194 4.86 -23.18 -12.56
N MET A 195 5.07 -22.34 -13.58
CA MET A 195 6.21 -21.43 -13.73
C MET A 195 7.56 -22.07 -14.07
N GLU A 196 8.42 -21.30 -14.74
CA GLU A 196 9.85 -21.56 -14.93
C GLU A 196 10.61 -21.32 -13.61
N CYS A 197 10.46 -22.24 -12.66
CA CYS A 197 11.26 -22.27 -11.45
C CYS A 197 12.02 -23.58 -11.36
N TYR A 198 13.23 -23.52 -10.83
CA TYR A 198 14.04 -24.71 -10.60
C TYR A 198 14.25 -24.95 -9.11
N VAL A 199 14.18 -26.23 -8.73
CA VAL A 199 14.48 -26.66 -7.37
C VAL A 199 15.97 -26.45 -7.10
N THR A 200 16.27 -25.61 -6.10
CA THR A 200 17.64 -25.27 -5.70
C THR A 200 18.17 -26.23 -4.66
N ASP A 201 17.34 -26.60 -3.69
CA ASP A 201 17.71 -27.45 -2.58
C ASP A 201 16.49 -28.24 -2.08
N ILE A 202 16.74 -29.45 -1.60
CA ILE A 202 15.76 -30.24 -0.85
C ILE A 202 16.43 -30.67 0.43
N SER A 203 15.87 -30.22 1.54
CA SER A 203 16.32 -30.57 2.88
C SER A 203 15.20 -31.27 3.64
N ILE A 204 15.59 -32.13 4.58
CA ILE A 204 14.64 -32.78 5.48
C ILE A 204 14.70 -32.04 6.81
N VAL A 205 13.58 -31.49 7.22
CA VAL A 205 13.36 -30.91 8.53
C VAL A 205 12.71 -31.99 9.38
N ARG A 206 13.38 -32.43 10.45
CA ARG A 206 12.87 -33.50 11.31
C ARG A 206 11.92 -32.90 12.36
N ASN A 207 10.73 -33.47 12.50
CA ASN A 207 9.78 -33.07 13.54
C ASN A 207 9.97 -33.99 14.78
N ASP A 208 10.86 -33.58 15.69
CA ASP A 208 10.92 -33.87 17.14
C ASP A 208 10.91 -35.30 17.74
N VAL A 209 10.93 -36.40 16.99
CA VAL A 209 10.85 -37.74 17.64
C VAL A 209 12.21 -38.34 18.08
N LEU A 210 13.32 -37.93 17.49
CA LEU A 210 14.65 -38.53 17.73
C LEU A 210 15.68 -37.45 18.02
N GLY A 211 15.84 -37.14 19.30
CA GLY A 211 16.81 -36.19 19.81
C GLY A 211 18.20 -36.41 19.22
N ASN A 212 18.83 -35.30 18.84
CA ASN A 212 20.16 -35.12 18.25
C ASN A 212 20.22 -35.12 16.71
N ASN A 213 20.58 -33.93 16.21
CA ASN A 213 20.82 -33.52 14.83
C ASN A 213 21.90 -34.38 14.13
N ARG A 214 21.56 -35.57 13.64
CA ARG A 214 22.39 -36.23 12.61
C ARG A 214 21.94 -35.76 11.23
N LEU A 215 22.88 -35.16 10.50
CA LEU A 215 22.73 -34.67 9.14
C LEU A 215 22.16 -35.77 8.24
N LEU A 216 20.96 -35.55 7.73
CA LEU A 216 20.44 -36.27 6.59
C LEU A 216 21.12 -35.69 5.36
N THR A 217 22.11 -36.39 4.83
CA THR A 217 22.78 -35.98 3.60
C THR A 217 21.84 -36.32 2.43
N PRO A 218 21.33 -35.34 1.65
CA PRO A 218 20.58 -35.65 0.44
C PRO A 218 21.51 -36.39 -0.52
N ILE A 219 21.18 -37.64 -0.83
CA ILE A 219 21.99 -38.48 -1.71
C ILE A 219 21.43 -38.37 -3.11
N LYS A 220 22.17 -37.60 -3.92
CA LYS A 220 22.04 -37.47 -5.37
C LYS A 220 20.73 -36.87 -5.88
N LYS A 221 20.87 -35.70 -6.50
CA LYS A 221 19.97 -35.22 -7.55
C LYS A 221 20.26 -36.03 -8.83
N ASP A 222 19.80 -37.28 -8.90
CA ASP A 222 19.74 -38.04 -10.15
C ASP A 222 18.48 -37.60 -10.93
N GLY A 223 18.43 -36.29 -11.22
CA GLY A 223 17.38 -35.72 -12.04
C GLY A 223 17.85 -35.63 -13.48
N GLU A 224 17.46 -36.60 -14.31
CA GLU A 224 17.38 -36.32 -15.75
C GLU A 224 16.39 -35.16 -15.93
N HIS A 225 16.90 -33.99 -16.26
CA HIS A 225 16.08 -32.83 -16.60
C HIS A 225 15.47 -33.05 -17.98
N ASN A 226 14.45 -33.90 -18.06
CA ASN A 226 13.67 -34.10 -19.27
C ASN A 226 12.55 -33.06 -19.31
N SER A 227 12.90 -31.86 -19.78
CA SER A 227 11.91 -30.82 -20.10
C SER A 227 11.19 -31.18 -21.38
N ILE A 228 10.09 -31.93 -21.27
CA ILE A 228 9.16 -32.16 -22.37
C ILE A 228 8.03 -31.13 -22.19
N GLY A 229 8.22 -29.92 -22.74
CA GLY A 229 7.34 -28.77 -22.51
C GLY A 229 7.70 -27.95 -21.26
N GLN A 230 6.77 -27.12 -20.77
CA GLN A 230 6.91 -26.29 -19.55
C GLN A 230 6.86 -27.09 -18.22
N ILE A 231 6.93 -28.41 -18.28
CA ILE A 231 6.71 -29.29 -17.13
C ILE A 231 8.05 -29.95 -16.76
N ASP A 232 8.60 -29.53 -15.62
CA ASP A 232 9.83 -30.12 -15.09
C ASP A 232 9.48 -31.26 -14.13
N ASN A 233 9.93 -32.47 -14.48
CA ASN A 233 9.83 -33.63 -13.62
C ASN A 233 11.18 -33.85 -12.92
N TYR A 234 11.15 -33.85 -11.60
CA TYR A 234 12.29 -34.11 -10.75
C TYR A 234 12.12 -35.47 -10.09
N GLN A 235 13.18 -36.26 -10.05
CA GLN A 235 13.25 -37.47 -9.24
C GLN A 235 14.26 -37.24 -8.14
N PHE A 236 13.83 -37.46 -6.90
CA PHE A 236 14.68 -37.30 -5.72
C PHE A 236 14.72 -38.60 -4.95
N SER A 237 15.91 -38.92 -4.46
CA SER A 237 16.15 -40.02 -3.53
C SER A 237 16.92 -39.47 -2.33
N PHE A 238 16.64 -39.97 -1.14
CA PHE A 238 17.45 -39.67 0.04
C PHE A 238 17.59 -40.92 0.88
N SER A 239 18.79 -41.14 1.43
CA SER A 239 19.05 -42.28 2.30
C SER A 239 19.22 -41.82 3.75
N ILE A 240 18.47 -42.46 4.64
CA ILE A 240 18.55 -42.26 6.07
C ILE A 240 19.50 -43.33 6.62
N PHE A 241 20.55 -42.88 7.30
CA PHE A 241 21.46 -43.73 8.06
C PHE A 241 21.28 -43.45 9.54
N GLY A 242 21.42 -44.47 10.38
CA GLY A 242 21.45 -44.27 11.82
C GLY A 242 21.76 -45.56 12.57
N ASP A 243 22.47 -45.42 13.68
CA ASP A 243 22.78 -46.54 14.59
C ASP A 243 21.50 -47.17 15.16
N ASP A 244 20.39 -46.42 15.20
CA ASP A 244 19.07 -46.93 15.59
C ASP A 244 18.39 -47.73 14.47
N ILE A 245 18.81 -47.57 13.20
CA ILE A 245 18.36 -48.42 12.10
C ILE A 245 19.01 -49.80 12.23
N ASP A 246 20.24 -49.88 12.74
CA ASP A 246 20.88 -51.18 13.01
C ASP A 246 20.11 -51.99 14.07
N LYS A 247 19.41 -51.29 14.99
CA LYS A 247 18.48 -51.89 15.98
C LYS A 247 17.13 -52.33 15.40
N LEU A 248 16.83 -52.05 14.12
CA LEU A 248 15.73 -52.73 13.43
C LEU A 248 16.12 -54.20 13.28
N SER A 249 15.76 -55.01 14.28
CA SER A 249 15.76 -56.45 14.17
C SER A 249 14.84 -56.85 13.03
N VAL A 250 15.27 -57.87 12.26
CA VAL A 250 14.66 -58.35 11.01
C VAL A 250 13.17 -58.74 11.14
N VAL A 251 12.65 -58.82 12.36
CA VAL A 251 11.25 -59.20 12.63
C VAL A 251 10.65 -58.24 13.65
N GLY A 252 9.76 -57.35 13.19
CA GLY A 252 8.69 -56.79 14.04
C GLY A 252 8.68 -55.29 14.34
N ASN A 253 9.74 -54.52 14.09
CA ASN A 253 9.76 -53.09 14.48
C ASN A 253 9.36 -52.12 13.35
N PHE A 254 8.41 -52.52 12.49
CA PHE A 254 7.86 -51.65 11.45
C PHE A 254 7.21 -50.40 12.04
N GLU A 255 6.64 -50.48 13.24
CA GLU A 255 6.06 -49.33 13.95
C GLU A 255 7.08 -48.18 14.11
N TYR A 256 8.35 -48.49 14.33
CA TYR A 256 9.40 -47.49 14.42
C TYR A 256 9.68 -46.84 13.06
N ILE A 257 9.71 -47.61 11.98
CA ILE A 257 9.85 -47.10 10.60
C ILE A 257 8.64 -46.23 10.25
N TYR A 258 7.41 -46.67 10.55
CA TYR A 258 6.20 -45.89 10.32
C TYR A 258 6.25 -44.56 11.06
N LYS A 259 6.60 -44.58 12.35
CA LYS A 259 6.73 -43.37 13.17
C LYS A 259 7.81 -42.44 12.66
N LEU A 260 8.98 -42.99 12.29
CA LEU A 260 10.08 -42.24 11.70
C LEU A 260 9.64 -41.54 10.41
N LEU A 261 9.04 -42.29 9.47
CA LEU A 261 8.59 -41.77 8.19
C LEU A 261 7.48 -40.71 8.35
N SER A 262 6.55 -40.91 9.28
CA SER A 262 5.48 -39.96 9.57
C SER A 262 5.96 -38.63 10.18
N SER A 263 7.21 -38.57 10.63
CA SER A 263 7.84 -37.37 11.22
C SER A 263 8.71 -36.60 10.22
N ILE A 264 8.83 -37.07 8.98
CA ILE A 264 9.67 -36.46 7.95
C ILE A 264 8.91 -35.29 7.33
N VAL A 265 9.48 -34.09 7.50
CA VAL A 265 9.06 -32.90 6.73
C VAL A 265 10.12 -32.65 5.67
N ILE A 266 9.71 -32.68 4.40
CA ILE A 266 10.56 -32.32 3.28
C ILE A 266 10.38 -30.83 3.01
N LYS A 267 11.47 -30.07 3.10
CA LYS A 267 11.54 -28.67 2.73
C LYS A 267 12.16 -28.55 1.35
N ILE A 268 11.37 -28.05 0.41
CA ILE A 268 11.78 -27.82 -0.98
C ILE A 268 12.07 -26.32 -1.13
N SER A 269 13.32 -25.98 -1.39
CA SER A 269 13.74 -24.63 -1.74
C SER A 269 13.79 -24.51 -3.26
N TYR A 270 13.29 -23.39 -3.77
CA TYR A 270 13.25 -23.13 -5.21
C TYR A 270 13.63 -21.69 -5.53
N ARG A 271 14.09 -21.48 -6.76
CA ARG A 271 14.41 -20.16 -7.29
C ARG A 271 13.77 -20.00 -8.67
N GLY A 272 12.98 -18.95 -8.81
CA GLY A 272 12.52 -18.42 -10.09
C GLY A 272 13.31 -17.16 -10.45
N LYS A 273 12.93 -16.52 -11.56
CA LYS A 273 13.58 -15.31 -12.09
C LYS A 273 13.72 -14.19 -11.04
N ASP A 274 12.66 -13.96 -10.26
CA ASP A 274 12.59 -12.85 -9.30
C ASP A 274 12.17 -13.29 -7.87
N ILE A 275 12.03 -14.60 -7.61
CA ILE A 275 11.50 -15.14 -6.35
C ILE A 275 12.39 -16.27 -5.85
N SER A 276 12.73 -16.25 -4.57
CA SER A 276 13.32 -17.38 -3.84
C SER A 276 12.44 -17.66 -2.63
N SER A 277 11.95 -18.88 -2.51
CA SER A 277 11.05 -19.26 -1.42
C SER A 277 11.19 -20.75 -1.12
N THR A 278 10.47 -21.21 -0.09
CA THR A 278 10.52 -22.59 0.39
C THR A 278 9.11 -23.09 0.66
N VAL A 279 8.80 -24.31 0.22
CA VAL A 279 7.55 -25.01 0.55
C VAL A 279 7.90 -26.25 1.36
N GLN A 280 7.04 -26.60 2.32
CA GLN A 280 7.23 -27.76 3.19
C GLN A 280 6.14 -28.80 2.94
N TYR A 281 6.54 -30.07 2.93
CA TYR A 281 5.66 -31.22 2.76
C TYR A 281 5.85 -32.19 3.91
N LEU A 282 4.78 -32.55 4.60
CA LEU A 282 4.77 -33.61 5.59
C LEU A 282 4.53 -34.96 4.90
N LEU A 283 5.43 -35.91 5.12
CA LEU A 283 5.20 -37.31 4.74
C LEU A 283 4.29 -37.95 5.78
N TYR A 284 3.14 -38.45 5.37
CA TYR A 284 2.18 -39.10 6.27
C TYR A 284 1.63 -40.39 5.64
N TYR A 285 1.18 -41.32 6.47
CA TYR A 285 0.67 -42.62 6.02
C TYR A 285 -0.86 -42.62 6.05
N GLU A 286 -1.50 -42.79 4.89
CA GLU A 286 -2.96 -42.78 4.73
C GLU A 286 -3.42 -43.91 3.80
N TYR A 287 -4.49 -44.63 4.18
CA TYR A 287 -5.11 -45.70 3.39
C TYR A 287 -4.14 -46.76 2.84
N GLY A 288 -3.11 -47.12 3.60
CA GLY A 288 -2.16 -48.15 3.21
C GLY A 288 -0.99 -47.66 2.36
N SER A 289 -0.83 -46.35 2.17
CA SER A 289 0.28 -45.77 1.41
C SER A 289 0.80 -44.47 2.02
N TYR A 290 2.05 -44.13 1.72
CA TYR A 290 2.62 -42.83 2.08
C TYR A 290 2.22 -41.75 1.08
N CYS A 291 1.83 -40.59 1.60
CA CYS A 291 1.42 -39.41 0.86
C CYS A 291 2.16 -38.16 1.40
N PHE A 292 2.29 -37.14 0.55
CA PHE A 292 2.82 -35.84 0.97
C PHE A 292 1.68 -34.83 1.12
N MET A 293 1.62 -34.18 2.27
CA MET A 293 0.70 -33.08 2.55
C MET A 293 1.48 -31.77 2.60
N GLU A 294 1.07 -30.79 1.79
CA GLU A 294 1.65 -29.45 1.86
C GLU A 294 1.31 -28.80 3.20
N LEU A 295 2.36 -28.37 3.92
CA LEU A 295 2.21 -27.57 5.13
C LEU A 295 2.07 -26.12 4.69
N THR A 296 0.82 -25.64 4.65
CA THR A 296 0.56 -24.21 4.49
C THR A 296 0.90 -23.54 5.81
N ASP A 297 2.02 -22.79 5.83
CA ASP A 297 2.26 -21.81 6.88
C ASP A 297 1.11 -20.79 6.81
N LYS A 298 0.05 -21.03 7.60
CA LYS A 298 -0.95 -19.99 7.91
C LYS A 298 -0.23 -18.97 8.78
N VAL A 299 0.52 -18.07 8.15
CA VAL A 299 0.95 -16.80 8.74
C VAL A 299 -0.26 -15.90 8.88
#